data_AF-A0A954HG67-F1
#
_entry.id   AF-A0A954HG67-F1
#
_cell.length_a   1.000
_cell.length_b   1.000
_cell.length_c   1.000
_cell.angle_alpha   90.00
_cell.angle_beta   90.00
_cell.angle_gamma   90.00
#
_symmetry.space_group_name_H-M   'P 1'
#
loop_
_entity.id
_entity.type
_entity.pdbx_description
1 polymer ?
#
loop_
_entity_poly.entity_id
_entity_poly.type
_entity_poly.pdbx_seq_one_letter_code
_entity_poly.pdbx_strand_id
1 'polypeptide(L)'
;MNRITPHQQLLQSLQLTQRQTASLNRLQDQISSGVRVERPSQDPGVYRQILTAQSALADVESDLSILQHKQQLANQAHTQIRDAQQLVVQARDIAIQAQQTATHGEVDALALQIRGIRERLISLSNTQLDGRYLFAGDAGNTLPYGVDELGLAGTYQGGGADKTGQASTLPTARQLFEPDAPLVLSMTNATGTQLGTGQPVGTARESLTLTHTATTYFGASGVSPGASSVSGDTILGLVGTHTLQVNDTSGTGSYGTISLNGGTPVDFTSSDTDLLVIGPNGEQVHLDTTSITSGFNGTVDIESTGTIQLGDNPAVPIEFGNQQLVSADGQFVRYVDTSTTTQTGSETIDAAGGTDLLTALELLEQDILSQGDPAQRHERLAHRLDDLNELNDHLLVQLGRQSVGLQQLE
;
A
#
# COMPACT_ATOMS: atom_id res chain seq x y z
N MET A 1 100.16 -34.96 -26.13
CA MET A 1 99.95 -33.65 -25.46
C MET A 1 98.93 -32.87 -26.26
N ASN A 2 97.67 -32.86 -25.80
CA ASN A 2 96.64 -31.99 -26.37
C ASN A 2 97.03 -30.54 -26.03
N ARG A 3 97.29 -29.72 -27.06
CA ARG A 3 97.24 -28.26 -26.93
C ARG A 3 95.79 -27.89 -26.59
N ILE A 4 95.48 -27.84 -25.32
CA ILE A 4 94.30 -27.13 -24.83
C ILE A 4 94.70 -25.65 -24.94
N THR A 5 94.12 -25.00 -25.92
CA THR A 5 94.49 -23.70 -26.49
C THR A 5 94.57 -22.62 -25.39
N PRO A 6 95.63 -21.77 -25.32
CA PRO A 6 95.67 -20.58 -24.44
C PRO A 6 94.43 -19.68 -24.60
N HIS A 7 93.87 -19.68 -25.80
CA HIS A 7 92.60 -19.05 -26.12
C HIS A 7 91.41 -19.63 -25.32
N GLN A 8 91.34 -20.95 -25.11
CA GLN A 8 90.30 -21.57 -24.28
C GLN A 8 90.46 -21.23 -22.79
N GLN A 9 91.70 -21.12 -22.28
CA GLN A 9 91.96 -20.69 -20.90
C GLN A 9 91.60 -19.22 -20.67
N LEU A 10 91.91 -18.34 -21.63
CA LEU A 10 91.51 -16.94 -21.59
C LEU A 10 89.99 -16.77 -21.71
N LEU A 11 89.33 -17.54 -22.57
CA LEU A 11 87.86 -17.54 -22.67
C LEU A 11 87.21 -18.04 -21.37
N GLN A 12 87.77 -19.07 -20.74
CA GLN A 12 87.30 -19.57 -19.44
C GLN A 12 87.50 -18.54 -18.32
N SER A 13 88.65 -17.86 -18.26
CA SER A 13 88.90 -16.82 -17.26
C SER A 13 87.98 -15.60 -17.44
N LEU A 14 87.78 -15.16 -18.69
CA LEU A 14 86.81 -14.11 -19.02
C LEU A 14 85.38 -14.50 -18.63
N GLN A 15 84.97 -15.74 -18.90
CA GLN A 15 83.67 -16.25 -18.46
C GLN A 15 83.53 -16.30 -16.94
N LEU A 16 84.59 -16.67 -16.21
CA LEU A 16 84.61 -16.67 -14.74
C LEU A 16 84.51 -15.25 -14.16
N THR A 17 85.28 -14.30 -14.68
CA THR A 17 85.22 -12.90 -14.27
C THR A 17 83.84 -12.31 -14.56
N GLN A 18 83.29 -12.55 -15.75
CA GLN A 18 81.93 -12.11 -16.10
C GLN A 18 80.87 -12.67 -15.14
N ARG A 19 81.00 -13.94 -14.72
CA ARG A 19 80.12 -14.55 -13.71
C ARG A 19 80.26 -13.91 -12.33
N GLN A 20 81.47 -13.59 -11.88
CA GLN A 20 81.72 -12.92 -10.60
C GLN A 20 81.18 -11.49 -10.59
N THR A 21 81.44 -10.72 -11.65
CA THR A 21 80.91 -9.36 -11.77
C THR A 21 79.38 -9.36 -11.80
N ALA A 22 78.76 -10.31 -12.51
CA ALA A 22 77.30 -10.48 -12.50
C ALA A 22 76.73 -10.92 -11.14
N SER A 23 77.53 -11.59 -10.30
CA SER A 23 77.14 -11.95 -8.93
C SER A 23 77.25 -10.77 -7.97
N LEU A 24 78.32 -9.98 -8.08
CA LEU A 24 78.51 -8.76 -7.28
C LEU A 24 77.42 -7.72 -7.57
N ASN A 25 77.10 -7.50 -8.85
CA ASN A 25 76.02 -6.59 -9.23
C ASN A 25 74.67 -7.06 -8.66
N ARG A 26 74.36 -8.36 -8.71
CA ARG A 26 73.13 -8.90 -8.10
C ARG A 26 73.07 -8.68 -6.58
N LEU A 27 74.17 -8.91 -5.86
CA LEU A 27 74.21 -8.67 -4.42
C LEU A 27 74.09 -7.17 -4.11
N GLN A 28 74.71 -6.31 -4.92
CA GLN A 28 74.61 -4.86 -4.78
C GLN A 28 73.16 -4.37 -5.01
N ASP A 29 72.47 -4.92 -6.02
CA ASP A 29 71.06 -4.64 -6.29
C ASP A 29 70.16 -5.11 -5.13
N GLN A 30 70.40 -6.29 -4.56
CA GLN A 30 69.66 -6.80 -3.40
C GLN A 30 69.89 -5.95 -2.13
N ILE A 31 71.13 -5.49 -1.91
CA ILE A 31 71.45 -4.59 -0.78
C ILE A 31 70.77 -3.23 -0.97
N SER A 32 70.75 -2.71 -2.20
CA SER A 32 70.15 -1.40 -2.50
C SER A 32 68.63 -1.41 -2.46
N SER A 33 68.00 -2.48 -2.98
CA SER A 33 66.54 -2.62 -3.05
C SER A 33 65.93 -3.22 -1.79
N GLY A 34 66.73 -3.91 -0.97
CA GLY A 34 66.27 -4.63 0.22
C GLY A 34 65.48 -5.91 -0.08
N VAL A 35 65.31 -6.28 -1.36
CA VAL A 35 64.53 -7.46 -1.78
C VAL A 35 65.42 -8.50 -2.46
N ARG A 36 65.12 -9.78 -2.25
CA ARG A 36 65.90 -10.90 -2.80
C ARG A 36 65.77 -11.03 -4.33
N VAL A 37 64.62 -10.70 -4.89
CA VAL A 37 64.33 -10.80 -6.32
C VAL A 37 63.63 -9.52 -6.76
N GLU A 38 64.29 -8.73 -7.59
CA GLU A 38 63.80 -7.46 -8.14
C GLU A 38 63.33 -7.60 -9.60
N ARG A 39 63.97 -8.49 -10.38
CA ARG A 39 63.75 -8.61 -11.83
C ARG A 39 63.44 -10.05 -12.25
N PRO A 40 62.63 -10.27 -13.30
CA PRO A 40 62.30 -11.61 -13.79
C PRO A 40 63.54 -12.45 -14.16
N SER A 41 64.62 -11.81 -14.59
CA SER A 41 65.88 -12.47 -15.00
C SER A 41 66.69 -13.06 -13.84
N GLN A 42 66.40 -12.65 -12.59
CA GLN A 42 67.12 -13.12 -11.41
C GLN A 42 66.60 -14.49 -10.92
N ASP A 43 65.27 -14.66 -10.91
CA ASP A 43 64.60 -15.94 -10.64
C ASP A 43 63.17 -15.93 -11.22
N PRO A 44 62.95 -16.50 -12.42
CA PRO A 44 61.63 -16.52 -13.06
C PRO A 44 60.56 -17.29 -12.26
N GLY A 45 60.96 -18.27 -11.44
CA GLY A 45 60.04 -19.08 -10.64
C GLY A 45 59.47 -18.29 -9.47
N VAL A 46 60.36 -17.67 -8.68
CA VAL A 46 59.99 -16.82 -7.54
C VAL A 46 59.32 -15.53 -8.01
N TYR A 47 59.77 -14.93 -9.13
CA TYR A 47 59.15 -13.70 -9.64
C TYR A 47 57.69 -13.90 -10.06
N ARG A 48 57.32 -15.07 -10.62
CA ARG A 48 55.90 -15.39 -10.87
C ARG A 48 55.06 -15.43 -9.60
N GLN A 49 55.59 -16.01 -8.52
CA GLN A 49 54.89 -16.04 -7.22
C GLN A 49 54.72 -14.62 -6.65
N ILE A 50 55.72 -13.76 -6.81
CA ILE A 50 55.63 -12.34 -6.44
C ILE A 50 54.53 -11.63 -7.22
N LEU A 51 54.45 -11.82 -8.54
CA LEU A 51 53.40 -11.22 -9.36
C LEU A 51 51.99 -11.73 -8.97
N THR A 52 51.84 -13.02 -8.69
CA THR A 52 50.57 -13.57 -8.19
C THR A 52 50.20 -12.99 -6.83
N ALA A 53 51.15 -12.83 -5.91
CA ALA A 53 50.92 -12.21 -4.62
C ALA A 53 50.58 -10.71 -4.73
N GLN A 54 51.23 -9.98 -5.65
CA GLN A 54 50.92 -8.57 -5.93
C GLN A 54 49.52 -8.42 -6.53
N SER A 55 49.13 -9.30 -7.47
CA SER A 55 47.77 -9.33 -8.00
C SER A 55 46.75 -9.60 -6.90
N ALA A 56 46.98 -10.63 -6.07
CA ALA A 56 46.09 -10.95 -4.96
C ALA A 56 46.00 -9.82 -3.94
N LEU A 57 47.10 -9.10 -3.67
CA LEU A 57 47.08 -7.92 -2.80
C LEU A 57 46.25 -6.78 -3.40
N ALA A 58 46.43 -6.48 -4.70
CA ALA A 58 45.65 -5.46 -5.39
C ALA A 58 44.15 -5.79 -5.41
N ASP A 59 43.81 -7.07 -5.59
CA ASP A 59 42.43 -7.56 -5.51
C ASP A 59 41.86 -7.33 -4.09
N VAL A 60 42.61 -7.69 -3.04
CA VAL A 60 42.21 -7.47 -1.64
C VAL A 60 42.08 -5.98 -1.30
N GLU A 61 42.98 -5.12 -1.77
CA GLU A 61 42.88 -3.67 -1.56
C GLU A 61 41.65 -3.07 -2.25
N SER A 62 41.34 -3.52 -3.46
CA SER A 62 40.11 -3.16 -4.18
C SER A 62 38.86 -3.62 -3.41
N ASP A 63 38.85 -4.87 -2.94
CA ASP A 63 37.74 -5.43 -2.16
C ASP A 63 37.50 -4.63 -0.86
N LEU A 64 38.57 -4.27 -0.14
CA LEU A 64 38.48 -3.43 1.06
C LEU A 64 37.89 -2.05 0.76
N SER A 65 38.30 -1.41 -0.33
CA SER A 65 37.74 -0.12 -0.75
C SER A 65 36.25 -0.23 -1.09
N ILE A 66 35.85 -1.31 -1.79
CA ILE A 66 34.45 -1.59 -2.11
C ILE A 66 33.64 -1.81 -0.82
N LEU A 67 34.17 -2.56 0.15
CA LEU A 67 33.50 -2.82 1.42
C LEU A 67 33.32 -1.54 2.25
N GLN A 68 34.33 -0.69 2.33
CA GLN A 68 34.23 0.61 3.01
C GLN A 68 33.15 1.49 2.40
N HIS A 69 33.10 1.56 1.07
CA HIS A 69 32.07 2.32 0.36
C HIS A 69 30.66 1.74 0.62
N LYS A 70 30.52 0.40 0.62
CA LYS A 70 29.25 -0.26 0.96
C LYS A 70 28.82 -0.01 2.39
N GLN A 71 29.74 0.00 3.35
CA GLN A 71 29.43 0.29 4.74
C GLN A 71 28.95 1.74 4.90
N GLN A 72 29.58 2.69 4.20
CA GLN A 72 29.11 4.09 4.17
C GLN A 72 27.69 4.20 3.60
N LEU A 73 27.43 3.55 2.45
CA LEU A 73 26.10 3.50 1.83
C LEU A 73 25.05 2.92 2.77
N ALA A 74 25.34 1.78 3.41
CA ALA A 74 24.42 1.10 4.31
C ALA A 74 24.16 1.89 5.60
N ASN A 75 25.19 2.53 6.18
CA ASN A 75 25.02 3.41 7.34
C ASN A 75 24.16 4.64 7.01
N GLN A 76 24.38 5.24 5.83
CA GLN A 76 23.55 6.34 5.36
C GLN A 76 22.10 5.88 5.19
N ALA A 77 21.87 4.75 4.51
CA ALA A 77 20.54 4.19 4.31
C ALA A 77 19.84 3.90 5.63
N HIS A 78 20.52 3.23 6.57
CA HIS A 78 19.98 2.94 7.90
C HIS A 78 19.52 4.21 8.64
N THR A 79 20.34 5.27 8.60
CA THR A 79 19.98 6.56 9.19
C THR A 79 18.73 7.16 8.54
N GLN A 80 18.68 7.19 7.20
CA GLN A 80 17.54 7.74 6.47
C GLN A 80 16.24 6.96 6.73
N ILE A 81 16.31 5.62 6.78
CA ILE A 81 15.13 4.77 7.06
C ILE A 81 14.65 5.00 8.49
N ARG A 82 15.56 5.16 9.45
CA ARG A 82 15.20 5.43 10.85
C ARG A 82 14.52 6.79 10.97
N ASP A 83 15.01 7.80 10.26
CA ASP A 83 14.38 9.13 10.23
C ASP A 83 12.99 9.06 9.56
N ALA A 84 12.83 8.27 8.50
CA ALA A 84 11.52 8.00 7.90
C ALA A 84 10.56 7.32 8.90
N GLN A 85 11.01 6.33 9.65
CA GLN A 85 10.20 5.66 10.68
C GLN A 85 9.72 6.64 11.76
N GLN A 86 10.58 7.57 12.20
CA GLN A 86 10.20 8.61 13.15
C GLN A 86 9.14 9.57 12.59
N LEU A 87 9.20 9.88 11.29
CA LEU A 87 8.18 10.68 10.62
C LEU A 87 6.82 9.96 10.56
N VAL A 88 6.80 8.65 10.33
CA VAL A 88 5.56 7.86 10.39
C VAL A 88 4.97 7.85 11.80
N VAL A 89 5.80 7.72 12.84
CA VAL A 89 5.33 7.84 14.23
C VAL A 89 4.70 9.21 14.50
N GLN A 90 5.32 10.30 14.02
CA GLN A 90 4.73 11.64 14.14
C GLN A 90 3.38 11.73 13.42
N ALA A 91 3.25 11.14 12.23
CA ALA A 91 1.98 11.11 11.49
C ALA A 91 0.88 10.34 12.25
N ARG A 92 1.24 9.23 12.92
CA ARG A 92 0.32 8.47 13.78
C ARG A 92 -0.19 9.31 14.94
N ASP A 93 0.69 10.03 15.62
CA ASP A 93 0.32 10.92 16.72
C ASP A 93 -0.63 12.02 16.25
N ILE A 94 -0.38 12.59 15.06
CA ILE A 94 -1.27 13.58 14.44
C ILE A 94 -2.63 12.96 14.07
N ALA A 95 -2.67 11.73 13.54
CA ALA A 95 -3.93 11.05 13.22
C ALA A 95 -4.78 10.82 14.48
N ILE A 96 -4.16 10.40 15.59
CA ILE A 96 -4.83 10.25 16.89
C ILE A 96 -5.36 11.60 17.38
N GLN A 97 -4.55 12.66 17.26
CA GLN A 97 -4.97 14.01 17.65
C GLN A 97 -6.16 14.50 16.80
N ALA A 98 -6.12 14.26 15.48
CA ALA A 98 -7.18 14.65 14.57
C ALA A 98 -8.52 13.98 14.88
N GLN A 99 -8.52 12.74 15.39
CA GLN A 99 -9.73 12.05 15.84
C GLN A 99 -10.40 12.74 17.04
N GLN A 100 -9.63 13.48 17.85
CA GLN A 100 -10.10 14.16 19.07
C GLN A 100 -10.44 15.65 18.82
N THR A 101 -9.99 16.21 17.70
CA THR A 101 -10.11 17.64 17.39
C THR A 101 -11.42 17.98 16.67
N ALA A 102 -12.14 18.98 17.20
CA ALA A 102 -13.41 19.47 16.64
C ALA A 102 -13.35 20.92 16.09
N THR A 103 -12.22 21.62 16.19
CA THR A 103 -12.12 23.03 15.78
C THR A 103 -11.42 23.21 14.43
N HIS A 104 -12.00 24.02 13.54
CA HIS A 104 -11.47 24.20 12.17
C HIS A 104 -10.02 24.70 12.11
N GLY A 105 -9.63 25.63 13.00
CA GLY A 105 -8.27 26.16 13.00
C GLY A 105 -7.19 25.15 13.44
N GLU A 106 -7.54 24.19 14.30
CA GLU A 106 -6.64 23.10 14.68
C GLU A 106 -6.55 22.05 13.56
N VAL A 107 -7.66 21.78 12.88
CA VAL A 107 -7.71 20.84 11.74
C VAL A 107 -6.78 21.27 10.61
N ASP A 108 -6.81 22.54 10.19
CA ASP A 108 -5.93 23.06 9.13
C ASP A 108 -4.44 22.95 9.51
N ALA A 109 -4.13 23.20 10.78
CA ALA A 109 -2.77 23.11 11.29
C ALA A 109 -2.25 21.65 11.30
N LEU A 110 -3.09 20.68 11.68
CA LEU A 110 -2.75 19.26 11.65
C LEU A 110 -2.53 18.76 10.22
N ALA A 111 -3.41 19.14 9.29
CA ALA A 111 -3.24 18.82 7.87
C ALA A 111 -1.93 19.37 7.31
N LEU A 112 -1.56 20.61 7.66
CA LEU A 112 -0.28 21.21 7.27
C LEU A 112 0.92 20.44 7.83
N GLN A 113 0.83 19.93 9.05
CA GLN A 113 1.89 19.08 9.62
C GLN A 113 2.06 17.76 8.87
N ILE A 114 0.95 17.10 8.48
CA ILE A 114 0.99 15.90 7.64
C ILE A 114 1.64 16.19 6.29
N ARG A 115 1.27 17.30 5.64
CA ARG A 115 1.91 17.73 4.38
C ARG A 115 3.42 17.90 4.54
N GLY A 116 3.87 18.57 5.61
CA GLY A 116 5.29 18.73 5.91
C GLY A 116 6.01 17.43 6.27
N ILE A 117 5.31 16.43 6.82
CA ILE A 117 5.85 15.07 6.98
C ILE A 117 6.06 14.41 5.61
N ARG A 118 5.05 14.46 4.73
CA ARG A 118 5.13 13.90 3.38
C ARG A 118 6.29 14.50 2.58
N GLU A 119 6.44 15.82 2.58
CA GLU A 119 7.56 16.53 1.93
C GLU A 119 8.93 16.06 2.45
N ARG A 120 9.06 15.86 3.77
CA ARG A 120 10.29 15.33 4.37
C ARG A 120 10.58 13.91 3.92
N LEU A 121 9.58 13.03 3.85
CA LEU A 121 9.73 11.65 3.36
C LEU A 121 10.15 11.59 1.88
N ILE A 122 9.61 12.48 1.05
CA ILE A 122 10.01 12.62 -0.35
C ILE A 122 11.48 13.04 -0.45
N SER A 123 11.89 14.04 0.35
CA SER A 123 13.28 14.49 0.42
C SER A 123 14.23 13.36 0.84
N LEU A 124 13.86 12.58 1.87
CA LEU A 124 14.62 11.40 2.32
C LEU A 124 14.78 10.37 1.20
N SER A 125 13.71 10.10 0.46
CA SER A 125 13.74 9.14 -0.66
C SER A 125 14.65 9.59 -1.81
N ASN A 126 14.73 10.90 -2.01
CA ASN A 126 15.59 11.54 -3.01
C ASN A 126 17.01 11.81 -2.50
N THR A 127 17.43 11.22 -1.37
CA THR A 127 18.80 11.35 -0.84
C THR A 127 19.84 10.84 -1.83
N GLN A 128 20.92 11.62 -2.00
CA GLN A 128 22.05 11.28 -2.86
C GLN A 128 23.32 10.97 -2.06
N LEU A 129 24.10 10.02 -2.55
CA LEU A 129 25.48 9.79 -2.14
C LEU A 129 26.36 9.66 -3.39
N ASP A 130 27.46 10.41 -3.44
CA ASP A 130 28.38 10.45 -4.58
C ASP A 130 27.70 10.70 -5.95
N GLY A 131 26.70 11.59 -5.95
CA GLY A 131 25.94 11.96 -7.16
C GLY A 131 24.94 10.90 -7.64
N ARG A 132 24.72 9.84 -6.85
CA ARG A 132 23.74 8.78 -7.13
C ARG A 132 22.66 8.73 -6.05
N TYR A 133 21.41 8.55 -6.47
CA TYR A 133 20.28 8.43 -5.55
C TYR A 133 20.34 7.11 -4.80
N LEU A 134 20.20 7.15 -3.48
CA LEU A 134 20.36 5.99 -2.60
C LEU A 134 19.28 4.92 -2.85
N PHE A 135 18.02 5.36 -2.92
CA PHE A 135 16.82 4.52 -2.99
C PHE A 135 16.23 4.34 -4.41
N ALA A 136 17.00 4.68 -5.46
CA ALA A 136 16.56 4.58 -6.86
C ALA A 136 16.70 3.18 -7.49
N GLY A 137 17.07 2.16 -6.70
CA GLY A 137 17.38 0.83 -7.24
C GLY A 137 18.57 0.85 -8.20
N ASP A 138 18.48 0.07 -9.27
CA ASP A 138 19.46 0.03 -10.37
C ASP A 138 19.49 1.32 -11.21
N ALA A 139 18.46 2.17 -11.14
CA ALA A 139 18.40 3.47 -11.82
C ALA A 139 19.01 4.61 -10.99
N GLY A 140 20.26 4.46 -10.54
CA GLY A 140 20.93 5.39 -9.61
C GLY A 140 21.05 6.86 -10.04
N ASN A 141 20.84 7.18 -11.33
CA ASN A 141 20.87 8.54 -11.86
C ASN A 141 19.47 9.14 -12.10
N THR A 142 18.42 8.36 -11.82
CA THR A 142 17.02 8.78 -11.97
C THR A 142 16.49 9.21 -10.61
N LEU A 143 15.79 10.35 -10.57
CA LEU A 143 15.12 10.84 -9.38
C LEU A 143 14.04 9.82 -8.94
N PRO A 144 14.13 9.25 -7.71
CA PRO A 144 13.15 8.26 -7.22
C PRO A 144 11.71 8.75 -7.20
N TYR A 145 11.49 9.97 -6.70
CA TYR A 145 10.17 10.60 -6.63
C TYR A 145 10.24 11.99 -7.27
N GLY A 146 9.57 12.14 -8.41
CA GLY A 146 9.33 13.45 -9.03
C GLY A 146 8.19 14.17 -8.32
N VAL A 147 8.30 15.50 -8.21
CA VAL A 147 7.18 16.36 -7.80
C VAL A 147 6.38 16.79 -9.03
N ASP A 148 5.06 16.75 -8.94
CA ASP A 148 4.14 17.24 -9.95
C ASP A 148 3.99 18.77 -9.91
N GLU A 149 3.14 19.34 -10.78
CA GLU A 149 2.92 20.79 -10.89
C GLU A 149 2.33 21.43 -9.61
N LEU A 150 1.78 20.64 -8.69
CA LEU A 150 1.26 21.09 -7.40
C LEU A 150 2.27 20.91 -6.26
N GLY A 151 3.47 20.41 -6.56
CA GLY A 151 4.50 20.11 -5.56
C GLY A 151 4.24 18.80 -4.80
N LEU A 152 3.29 17.98 -5.26
CA LEU A 152 2.99 16.66 -4.71
C LEU A 152 3.89 15.63 -5.38
N ALA A 153 4.46 14.68 -4.62
CA ALA A 153 5.26 13.63 -5.25
C ALA A 153 4.36 12.70 -6.07
N GLY A 154 4.67 12.54 -7.35
CA GLY A 154 4.06 11.53 -8.22
C GLY A 154 4.61 10.13 -7.93
N THR A 155 4.15 9.15 -8.71
CA THR A 155 4.55 7.73 -8.62
C THR A 155 6.07 7.53 -8.62
N TYR A 156 6.56 6.48 -7.94
CA TYR A 156 7.96 6.08 -7.97
C TYR A 156 8.49 5.90 -9.40
N GLN A 157 9.63 6.54 -9.72
CA GLN A 157 10.26 6.57 -11.05
C GLN A 157 11.63 5.89 -11.08
N GLY A 158 12.05 5.27 -9.97
CA GLY A 158 13.30 4.53 -9.89
C GLY A 158 13.22 3.14 -10.53
N GLY A 159 14.35 2.45 -10.53
CA GLY A 159 14.47 1.12 -11.10
C GLY A 159 13.87 0.03 -10.19
N GLY A 160 13.35 -1.04 -10.79
CA GLY A 160 12.61 -2.09 -10.08
C GLY A 160 13.48 -3.14 -9.38
N ALA A 161 14.80 -3.10 -9.58
CA ALA A 161 15.73 -4.05 -8.97
C ALA A 161 16.49 -3.41 -7.80
N ASP A 162 16.72 -4.21 -6.75
CA ASP A 162 17.62 -3.86 -5.65
C ASP A 162 18.98 -3.44 -6.19
N LYS A 163 19.65 -2.51 -5.50
CA LYS A 163 21.09 -2.34 -5.70
C LYS A 163 21.79 -3.60 -5.21
N THR A 164 22.11 -4.48 -6.14
CA THR A 164 22.77 -5.75 -5.90
C THR A 164 24.28 -5.58 -5.95
N GLY A 165 24.95 -5.98 -4.87
CA GLY A 165 26.40 -6.07 -4.82
C GLY A 165 26.87 -7.01 -3.72
N GLN A 166 26.90 -8.32 -4.00
CA GLN A 166 27.45 -9.48 -3.26
C GLN A 166 27.49 -9.53 -1.71
N ALA A 167 26.98 -8.54 -0.96
CA ALA A 167 27.01 -8.55 0.51
C ALA A 167 25.93 -7.64 1.17
N SER A 168 25.28 -6.73 0.44
CA SER A 168 24.15 -5.95 0.97
C SER A 168 23.21 -5.53 -0.16
N THR A 169 21.92 -5.83 0.01
CA THR A 169 20.83 -5.36 -0.85
C THR A 169 20.20 -4.16 -0.16
N LEU A 170 20.36 -2.97 -0.75
CA LEU A 170 19.66 -1.78 -0.29
C LEU A 170 18.25 -1.77 -0.88
N PRO A 171 17.19 -1.57 -0.08
CA PRO A 171 15.84 -1.50 -0.59
C PRO A 171 15.66 -0.29 -1.49
N THR A 172 14.78 -0.42 -2.47
CA THR A 172 14.29 0.72 -3.26
C THR A 172 13.31 1.55 -2.42
N ALA A 173 13.10 2.82 -2.80
CA ALA A 173 12.12 3.66 -2.09
C ALA A 173 10.71 3.06 -2.18
N ARG A 174 10.41 2.39 -3.30
CA ARG A 174 9.20 1.59 -3.47
C ARG A 174 9.08 0.50 -2.40
N GLN A 175 10.08 -0.37 -2.25
CA GLN A 175 10.05 -1.41 -1.22
C GLN A 175 10.04 -0.86 0.22
N LEU A 176 10.52 0.37 0.41
CA LEU A 176 10.52 1.02 1.71
C LEU A 176 9.12 1.51 2.09
N PHE A 177 8.37 2.05 1.12
CA PHE A 177 7.10 2.74 1.35
C PHE A 177 5.86 1.91 0.97
N GLU A 178 6.02 0.89 0.12
CA GLU A 178 4.99 -0.08 -0.23
C GLU A 178 5.26 -1.41 0.52
N PRO A 179 4.36 -1.82 1.44
CA PRO A 179 4.36 -3.17 1.98
C PRO A 179 4.17 -4.21 0.85
N ASP A 180 4.95 -5.29 0.88
CA ASP A 180 4.92 -6.37 -0.12
C ASP A 180 3.75 -7.35 0.16
N ALA A 181 2.57 -6.80 0.45
CA ALA A 181 1.36 -7.54 0.78
C ALA A 181 0.48 -7.66 -0.47
N PRO A 182 0.01 -8.87 -0.84
CA PRO A 182 -0.94 -9.02 -1.92
C PRO A 182 -2.21 -8.25 -1.57
N LEU A 183 -2.82 -7.59 -2.56
CA LEU A 183 -4.09 -6.91 -2.35
C LEU A 183 -5.20 -7.94 -2.12
N VAL A 184 -5.71 -7.96 -0.89
CA VAL A 184 -6.80 -8.78 -0.39
C VAL A 184 -7.98 -7.87 -0.09
N LEU A 185 -9.08 -8.05 -0.81
CA LEU A 185 -10.32 -7.39 -0.46
C LEU A 185 -11.03 -8.16 0.65
N SER A 186 -11.54 -7.45 1.65
CA SER A 186 -12.51 -7.96 2.60
C SER A 186 -13.63 -6.94 2.79
N MET A 187 -14.82 -7.41 3.17
CA MET A 187 -15.97 -6.54 3.35
C MET A 187 -16.82 -7.04 4.52
N THR A 188 -17.35 -6.12 5.31
CA THR A 188 -18.35 -6.45 6.33
C THR A 188 -19.67 -6.71 5.62
N ASN A 189 -20.17 -7.95 5.61
CA ASN A 189 -21.42 -8.31 4.93
C ASN A 189 -22.66 -8.00 5.80
N ALA A 190 -22.84 -6.72 6.16
CA ALA A 190 -23.96 -6.31 6.99
C ALA A 190 -25.25 -6.11 6.18
N THR A 191 -25.11 -5.70 4.91
CA THR A 191 -26.25 -5.35 4.02
C THR A 191 -26.70 -6.48 3.09
N GLY A 192 -25.98 -7.61 3.09
CA GLY A 192 -26.16 -8.72 2.14
C GLY A 192 -25.31 -8.56 0.88
N THR A 193 -24.67 -7.41 0.69
CA THR A 193 -23.77 -7.12 -0.43
C THR A 193 -22.51 -7.98 -0.36
N GLN A 194 -21.93 -8.32 -1.51
CA GLN A 194 -20.73 -9.15 -1.60
C GLN A 194 -19.63 -8.47 -2.41
N LEU A 195 -18.41 -8.98 -2.29
CA LEU A 195 -17.32 -8.57 -3.17
C LEU A 195 -17.61 -9.01 -4.60
N GLY A 196 -17.46 -8.08 -5.55
CA GLY A 196 -17.74 -8.31 -6.95
C GLY A 196 -16.61 -9.02 -7.70
N THR A 197 -16.90 -9.37 -8.94
CA THR A 197 -15.92 -9.92 -9.89
C THR A 197 -15.22 -8.78 -10.63
N GLY A 198 -13.90 -8.64 -10.40
CA GLY A 198 -13.07 -7.64 -11.06
C GLY A 198 -11.70 -7.50 -10.38
N GLN A 199 -10.75 -6.87 -11.04
CA GLN A 199 -9.46 -6.52 -10.43
C GLN A 199 -9.58 -5.15 -9.78
N PRO A 200 -9.59 -5.05 -8.44
CA PRO A 200 -9.63 -3.74 -7.78
C PRO A 200 -8.36 -2.95 -8.06
N VAL A 201 -8.47 -1.63 -7.96
CA VAL A 201 -7.34 -0.69 -8.06
C VAL A 201 -7.24 0.10 -6.77
N GLY A 202 -6.02 0.18 -6.24
CA GLY A 202 -5.69 0.92 -5.02
C GLY A 202 -6.11 0.22 -3.72
N THR A 203 -5.45 0.56 -2.63
CA THR A 203 -5.38 -0.19 -1.37
C THR A 203 -6.11 0.48 -0.20
N ALA A 204 -6.84 1.57 -0.47
CA ALA A 204 -7.54 2.28 0.59
C ALA A 204 -8.73 1.47 1.14
N ARG A 205 -8.89 1.51 2.47
CA ARG A 205 -10.14 1.16 3.15
C ARG A 205 -11.16 2.27 2.98
N GLU A 206 -12.38 1.92 2.59
CA GLU A 206 -13.46 2.87 2.28
C GLU A 206 -14.80 2.41 2.85
N SER A 207 -15.65 3.37 3.22
CA SER A 207 -17.03 3.09 3.60
C SER A 207 -17.89 2.90 2.36
N LEU A 208 -18.75 1.89 2.38
CA LEU A 208 -19.79 1.66 1.41
C LEU A 208 -21.12 1.93 2.08
N THR A 209 -21.87 2.89 1.56
CA THR A 209 -23.18 3.29 2.12
C THR A 209 -24.27 3.01 1.10
N LEU A 210 -25.27 2.26 1.52
CA LEU A 210 -26.45 1.91 0.75
C LEU A 210 -27.65 2.66 1.32
N THR A 211 -28.31 3.44 0.48
CA THR A 211 -29.45 4.28 0.86
C THR A 211 -30.66 3.96 0.02
N HIS A 212 -31.83 3.84 0.65
CA HIS A 212 -33.09 3.63 -0.04
C HIS A 212 -33.50 4.85 -0.88
N THR A 213 -34.23 4.65 -1.97
CA THR A 213 -34.73 5.74 -2.81
C THR A 213 -36.20 5.61 -3.15
N ALA A 214 -36.67 4.42 -3.49
CA ALA A 214 -38.08 4.20 -3.80
C ALA A 214 -38.51 2.75 -3.64
N THR A 215 -39.71 2.55 -3.08
CA THR A 215 -40.38 1.26 -2.96
C THR A 215 -41.58 1.22 -3.91
N THR A 216 -41.75 0.10 -4.62
CA THR A 216 -42.88 -0.17 -5.51
C THR A 216 -43.56 -1.47 -5.11
N TYR A 217 -44.89 -1.47 -5.03
CA TYR A 217 -45.70 -2.64 -4.67
C TYR A 217 -46.39 -3.21 -5.91
N PHE A 218 -46.31 -4.52 -6.08
CA PHE A 218 -46.85 -5.21 -7.24
C PHE A 218 -48.13 -5.98 -6.91
N GLY A 219 -49.09 -5.89 -7.81
CA GLY A 219 -50.39 -6.54 -7.70
C GLY A 219 -51.53 -5.55 -7.46
N ALA A 220 -52.75 -6.09 -7.36
CA ALA A 220 -53.97 -5.32 -7.18
C ALA A 220 -54.34 -5.13 -5.70
N SER A 221 -53.34 -5.04 -4.81
CA SER A 221 -53.58 -4.91 -3.36
C SER A 221 -54.04 -3.52 -2.96
N GLY A 222 -53.64 -2.48 -3.70
CA GLY A 222 -53.89 -1.08 -3.35
C GLY A 222 -52.93 -0.52 -2.29
N VAL A 223 -51.95 -1.32 -1.84
CA VAL A 223 -50.86 -0.84 -0.97
C VAL A 223 -50.00 0.14 -1.76
N SER A 224 -49.67 1.27 -1.14
CA SER A 224 -48.83 2.33 -1.71
C SER A 224 -47.69 2.69 -0.75
N PRO A 225 -46.62 3.35 -1.22
CA PRO A 225 -45.57 3.86 -0.34
C PRO A 225 -46.12 4.88 0.66
N GLY A 226 -45.77 4.71 1.95
CA GLY A 226 -46.12 5.65 3.01
C GLY A 226 -45.36 6.97 2.90
N ALA A 227 -45.82 7.98 3.63
CA ALA A 227 -45.22 9.31 3.63
C ALA A 227 -43.70 9.32 3.94
N SER A 228 -43.24 8.40 4.80
CA SER A 228 -41.84 8.27 5.21
C SER A 228 -41.06 7.22 4.41
N SER A 229 -41.65 6.59 3.39
CA SER A 229 -41.03 5.45 2.67
C SER A 229 -39.64 5.76 2.13
N VAL A 230 -39.43 6.93 1.50
CA VAL A 230 -38.13 7.29 0.92
C VAL A 230 -37.01 7.32 1.97
N SER A 231 -37.25 7.96 3.13
CA SER A 231 -36.23 8.14 4.17
C SER A 231 -36.23 7.06 5.26
N GLY A 232 -37.31 6.30 5.38
CA GLY A 232 -37.56 5.40 6.50
C GLY A 232 -37.54 3.92 6.12
N ASP A 233 -37.69 3.57 4.84
CA ASP A 233 -37.58 2.17 4.42
C ASP A 233 -36.12 1.72 4.46
N THR A 234 -35.91 0.51 4.94
CA THR A 234 -34.58 -0.09 5.04
C THR A 234 -34.40 -1.31 4.14
N ILE A 235 -35.42 -1.69 3.37
CA ILE A 235 -35.33 -2.78 2.39
C ILE A 235 -34.65 -2.32 1.11
N LEU A 236 -34.02 -3.26 0.40
CA LEU A 236 -33.51 -3.10 -0.96
C LEU A 236 -33.71 -4.43 -1.70
N GLY A 237 -33.98 -4.41 -2.99
CA GLY A 237 -34.06 -5.64 -3.77
C GLY A 237 -34.95 -5.55 -5.01
N LEU A 238 -34.69 -6.45 -5.96
CA LEU A 238 -35.58 -6.65 -7.10
C LEU A 238 -36.95 -7.20 -6.67
N VAL A 239 -37.90 -7.16 -7.60
CA VAL A 239 -39.24 -7.74 -7.42
C VAL A 239 -39.16 -9.15 -6.86
N GLY A 240 -39.83 -9.37 -5.72
CA GLY A 240 -39.94 -10.68 -5.09
C GLY A 240 -38.83 -11.03 -4.10
N THR A 241 -37.81 -10.17 -3.94
CA THR A 241 -36.85 -10.28 -2.83
C THR A 241 -37.55 -10.08 -1.48
N HIS A 242 -38.48 -9.12 -1.43
CA HIS A 242 -39.32 -8.86 -0.28
C HIS A 242 -40.80 -8.98 -0.64
N THR A 243 -41.60 -9.41 0.32
CA THR A 243 -43.04 -9.59 0.13
C THR A 243 -43.83 -9.08 1.32
N LEU A 244 -45.01 -8.52 1.04
CA LEU A 244 -46.03 -8.28 2.06
C LEU A 244 -47.09 -9.38 2.00
N GLN A 245 -47.56 -9.81 3.15
CA GLN A 245 -48.81 -10.55 3.26
C GLN A 245 -49.88 -9.60 3.76
N VAL A 246 -50.88 -9.31 2.92
CA VAL A 246 -52.02 -8.46 3.27
C VAL A 246 -53.25 -9.34 3.48
N ASN A 247 -53.98 -9.08 4.56
CA ASN A 247 -55.23 -9.76 4.87
C ASN A 247 -56.28 -8.75 5.31
N ASP A 248 -57.24 -8.44 4.44
CA ASP A 248 -58.40 -7.60 4.72
C ASP A 248 -59.48 -8.38 5.49
N THR A 249 -59.48 -8.21 6.81
CA THR A 249 -60.46 -8.83 7.70
C THR A 249 -61.84 -8.15 7.63
N SER A 250 -61.90 -6.90 7.20
CA SER A 250 -63.15 -6.16 7.04
C SER A 250 -63.95 -6.58 5.81
N GLY A 251 -63.26 -7.09 4.78
CA GLY A 251 -63.81 -7.37 3.45
C GLY A 251 -64.07 -6.12 2.62
N THR A 252 -63.87 -4.91 3.17
CA THR A 252 -64.11 -3.62 2.53
C THR A 252 -62.84 -2.79 2.32
N GLY A 253 -61.67 -3.33 2.66
CA GLY A 253 -60.38 -2.62 2.65
C GLY A 253 -60.22 -1.63 3.80
N SER A 254 -61.11 -1.67 4.80
CA SER A 254 -61.15 -0.68 5.89
C SER A 254 -60.22 -1.01 7.05
N TYR A 255 -60.01 -2.29 7.35
CA TYR A 255 -59.04 -2.74 8.33
C TYR A 255 -58.66 -4.21 8.13
N GLY A 256 -57.49 -4.58 8.61
CA GLY A 256 -56.95 -5.93 8.49
C GLY A 256 -55.54 -6.02 9.07
N THR A 257 -54.76 -6.98 8.58
CA THR A 257 -53.38 -7.19 9.02
C THR A 257 -52.42 -7.19 7.83
N ILE A 258 -51.23 -6.62 8.00
CA ILE A 258 -50.11 -6.69 7.05
C ILE A 258 -48.87 -7.21 7.76
N SER A 259 -48.11 -8.11 7.14
CA SER A 259 -46.77 -8.49 7.59
C SER A 259 -45.74 -8.41 6.47
N LEU A 260 -44.50 -8.08 6.82
CA LEU A 260 -43.35 -8.02 5.92
C LEU A 260 -42.50 -9.28 6.07
N ASN A 261 -42.20 -9.96 4.96
CA ASN A 261 -41.36 -11.17 4.89
C ASN A 261 -41.75 -12.27 5.89
N GLY A 262 -43.05 -12.39 6.19
CA GLY A 262 -43.57 -13.36 7.17
C GLY A 262 -43.31 -12.99 8.65
N GLY A 263 -42.95 -11.73 8.92
CA GLY A 263 -42.81 -11.17 10.27
C GLY A 263 -44.14 -11.05 11.03
N THR A 264 -44.08 -10.41 12.19
CA THR A 264 -45.26 -10.21 13.04
C THR A 264 -46.31 -9.37 12.30
N PRO A 265 -47.57 -9.84 12.17
CA PRO A 265 -48.63 -9.04 11.56
C PRO A 265 -48.92 -7.76 12.36
N VAL A 266 -49.08 -6.66 11.64
CA VAL A 266 -49.43 -5.33 12.14
C VAL A 266 -50.84 -5.00 11.65
N ASP A 267 -51.67 -4.47 12.54
CA ASP A 267 -53.01 -4.03 12.18
C ASP A 267 -52.94 -2.76 11.32
N PHE A 268 -53.72 -2.71 10.24
CA PHE A 268 -53.90 -1.51 9.42
C PHE A 268 -55.35 -1.04 9.42
N THR A 269 -55.52 0.23 9.10
CA THR A 269 -56.81 0.89 8.85
C THR A 269 -56.74 1.73 7.59
N SER A 270 -57.88 1.97 6.93
CA SER A 270 -57.94 2.84 5.74
C SER A 270 -57.66 4.33 6.01
N SER A 271 -57.19 4.69 7.20
CA SER A 271 -56.68 6.03 7.54
C SER A 271 -55.16 6.09 7.66
N ASP A 272 -54.46 4.95 7.64
CA ASP A 272 -53.02 4.93 7.83
C ASP A 272 -52.31 5.29 6.51
N THR A 273 -51.68 6.47 6.50
CA THR A 273 -50.88 6.99 5.38
C THR A 273 -49.38 6.70 5.54
N ASP A 274 -48.97 6.18 6.69
CA ASP A 274 -47.55 5.96 7.03
C ASP A 274 -47.38 4.85 8.09
N LEU A 275 -48.03 3.71 7.87
CA LEU A 275 -47.94 2.56 8.77
C LEU A 275 -46.54 1.93 8.69
N LEU A 276 -45.82 1.90 9.82
CA LEU A 276 -44.55 1.18 9.94
C LEU A 276 -44.80 -0.33 10.12
N VAL A 277 -44.26 -1.12 9.21
CA VAL A 277 -44.23 -2.58 9.28
C VAL A 277 -42.79 -3.06 9.37
N ILE A 278 -42.49 -3.89 10.38
CA ILE A 278 -41.15 -4.40 10.64
C ILE A 278 -41.10 -5.90 10.36
N GLY A 279 -40.15 -6.32 9.54
CA GLY A 279 -39.89 -7.72 9.21
C GLY A 279 -39.09 -8.46 10.29
N PRO A 280 -38.94 -9.77 10.15
CA PRO A 280 -38.29 -10.63 11.16
C PRO A 280 -36.82 -10.30 11.41
N ASN A 281 -36.09 -9.73 10.43
CA ASN A 281 -34.68 -9.36 10.58
C ASN A 281 -34.49 -7.86 10.85
N GLY A 282 -35.56 -7.15 11.24
CA GLY A 282 -35.52 -5.73 11.55
C GLY A 282 -35.64 -4.80 10.35
N GLU A 283 -35.85 -5.34 9.14
CA GLU A 283 -36.19 -4.53 7.97
C GLU A 283 -37.49 -3.75 8.18
N GLN A 284 -37.56 -2.53 7.65
CA GLN A 284 -38.66 -1.60 7.88
C GLN A 284 -39.22 -1.12 6.56
N VAL A 285 -40.54 -1.00 6.51
CA VAL A 285 -41.28 -0.43 5.40
C VAL A 285 -42.41 0.45 5.94
N HIS A 286 -42.59 1.61 5.33
CA HIS A 286 -43.69 2.53 5.59
C HIS A 286 -44.74 2.44 4.49
N LEU A 287 -46.00 2.21 4.89
CA LEU A 287 -47.10 1.91 3.99
C LEU A 287 -48.22 2.95 4.08
N ASP A 288 -48.76 3.32 2.92
CA ASP A 288 -50.09 3.94 2.82
C ASP A 288 -51.11 2.84 2.47
N THR A 289 -52.08 2.68 3.37
CA THR A 289 -53.13 1.65 3.29
C THR A 289 -54.53 2.25 3.06
N THR A 290 -54.61 3.55 2.73
CA THR A 290 -55.88 4.24 2.48
C THR A 290 -56.65 3.71 1.28
N SER A 291 -55.97 3.00 0.37
CA SER A 291 -56.51 2.53 -0.91
C SER A 291 -56.50 1.01 -1.05
N ILE A 292 -56.41 0.25 0.06
CA ILE A 292 -56.44 -1.22 0.02
C ILE A 292 -57.70 -1.72 -0.69
N THR A 293 -57.51 -2.64 -1.61
CA THR A 293 -58.61 -3.21 -2.40
C THR A 293 -59.50 -4.07 -1.50
N SER A 294 -60.80 -3.83 -1.55
CA SER A 294 -61.81 -4.57 -0.80
C SER A 294 -61.70 -6.08 -1.02
N GLY A 295 -61.56 -6.82 0.08
CA GLY A 295 -61.44 -8.27 0.11
C GLY A 295 -60.07 -8.82 -0.30
N PHE A 296 -59.05 -7.97 -0.46
CA PHE A 296 -57.72 -8.44 -0.84
C PHE A 296 -57.07 -9.26 0.28
N ASN A 297 -56.79 -10.53 -0.02
CA ASN A 297 -56.08 -11.46 0.84
C ASN A 297 -55.01 -12.17 0.00
N GLY A 298 -53.75 -11.80 0.15
CA GLY A 298 -52.71 -12.30 -0.73
C GLY A 298 -51.33 -11.71 -0.48
N THR A 299 -50.38 -12.22 -1.25
CA THR A 299 -49.00 -11.76 -1.24
C THR A 299 -48.84 -10.61 -2.24
N VAL A 300 -48.05 -9.61 -1.85
CA VAL A 300 -47.69 -8.43 -2.65
C VAL A 300 -46.18 -8.44 -2.78
N ASP A 301 -45.68 -8.59 -4.00
CA ASP A 301 -44.24 -8.50 -4.24
C ASP A 301 -43.79 -7.05 -4.14
N ILE A 302 -42.61 -6.84 -3.58
CA ILE A 302 -42.01 -5.52 -3.42
C ILE A 302 -40.77 -5.44 -4.33
N GLU A 303 -40.61 -4.31 -5.01
CA GLU A 303 -39.33 -3.87 -5.56
C GLU A 303 -38.89 -2.65 -4.77
N SER A 304 -37.65 -2.64 -4.32
CA SER A 304 -37.08 -1.51 -3.61
C SER A 304 -35.73 -1.14 -4.21
N THR A 305 -35.64 0.12 -4.63
CA THR A 305 -34.46 0.68 -5.29
C THR A 305 -33.72 1.59 -4.34
N GLY A 306 -32.41 1.71 -4.57
CA GLY A 306 -31.55 2.54 -3.76
C GLY A 306 -30.33 3.04 -4.53
N THR A 307 -29.49 3.75 -3.79
CA THR A 307 -28.20 4.21 -4.25
C THR A 307 -27.10 3.61 -3.38
N ILE A 308 -25.94 3.41 -4.00
CA ILE A 308 -24.71 2.94 -3.38
C ILE A 308 -23.65 4.04 -3.52
N GLN A 309 -22.94 4.28 -2.45
CA GLN A 309 -21.93 5.33 -2.34
C GLN A 309 -20.67 4.75 -1.72
N LEU A 310 -19.52 4.98 -2.36
CA LEU A 310 -18.21 4.60 -1.87
C LEU A 310 -17.51 5.85 -1.32
N GLY A 311 -17.20 5.93 -0.03
CA GLY A 311 -16.61 7.11 0.62
C GLY A 311 -17.42 8.38 0.37
N ASP A 312 -16.74 9.46 -0.02
CA ASP A 312 -17.34 10.77 -0.32
C ASP A 312 -17.76 10.93 -1.80
N ASN A 313 -17.78 9.83 -2.58
CA ASN A 313 -18.13 9.88 -3.99
C ASN A 313 -19.64 10.14 -4.21
N PRO A 314 -20.05 10.67 -5.37
CA PRO A 314 -21.45 10.77 -5.71
C PRO A 314 -22.15 9.41 -5.65
N ALA A 315 -23.28 9.34 -4.97
CA ALA A 315 -24.09 8.12 -4.90
C ALA A 315 -24.60 7.73 -6.30
N VAL A 316 -24.47 6.45 -6.66
CA VAL A 316 -24.94 5.89 -7.93
C VAL A 316 -26.08 4.90 -7.70
N PRO A 317 -27.02 4.71 -8.64
CA PRO A 317 -28.08 3.72 -8.50
C PRO A 317 -27.54 2.30 -8.31
N ILE A 318 -28.19 1.50 -7.47
CA ILE A 318 -27.86 0.08 -7.29
C ILE A 318 -28.33 -0.72 -8.52
N GLU A 319 -27.43 -1.52 -9.09
CA GLU A 319 -27.73 -2.33 -10.29
C GLU A 319 -28.24 -3.76 -9.98
N PHE A 320 -28.20 -4.19 -8.72
CA PHE A 320 -28.56 -5.54 -8.28
C PHE A 320 -27.79 -6.65 -9.03
N GLY A 321 -26.48 -6.43 -9.15
CA GLY A 321 -25.53 -7.30 -9.80
C GLY A 321 -24.11 -6.83 -9.55
N ASN A 322 -23.17 -7.34 -10.35
CA ASN A 322 -21.78 -6.92 -10.27
C ASN A 322 -21.61 -5.48 -10.81
N GLN A 323 -21.34 -4.55 -9.90
CA GLN A 323 -21.24 -3.13 -10.18
C GLN A 323 -19.82 -2.62 -9.88
N GLN A 324 -19.34 -1.74 -10.76
CA GLN A 324 -18.06 -1.05 -10.58
C GLN A 324 -18.30 0.31 -9.91
N LEU A 325 -17.57 0.57 -8.84
CA LEU A 325 -17.52 1.85 -8.14
C LEU A 325 -16.12 2.45 -8.34
N VAL A 326 -16.09 3.71 -8.75
CA VAL A 326 -14.85 4.44 -9.07
C VAL A 326 -14.80 5.70 -8.22
N SER A 327 -13.65 5.98 -7.62
CA SER A 327 -13.44 7.22 -6.89
C SER A 327 -13.46 8.44 -7.81
N ALA A 328 -13.79 9.61 -7.27
CA ALA A 328 -13.93 10.86 -8.03
C ALA A 328 -12.62 11.29 -8.72
N ASP A 329 -11.47 10.92 -8.16
CA ASP A 329 -10.14 11.12 -8.72
C ASP A 329 -9.69 9.99 -9.67
N GLY A 330 -10.50 8.94 -9.82
CA GLY A 330 -10.22 7.77 -10.65
C GLY A 330 -9.09 6.87 -10.14
N GLN A 331 -8.56 7.13 -8.95
CA GLN A 331 -7.41 6.41 -8.39
C GLN A 331 -7.80 5.05 -7.79
N PHE A 332 -9.06 4.89 -7.39
CA PHE A 332 -9.56 3.67 -6.76
C PHE A 332 -10.73 3.09 -7.54
N VAL A 333 -10.70 1.77 -7.72
CA VAL A 333 -11.79 1.02 -8.33
C VAL A 333 -12.15 -0.15 -7.43
N ARG A 334 -13.43 -0.27 -7.11
CA ARG A 334 -14.00 -1.39 -6.36
C ARG A 334 -15.06 -2.08 -7.21
N TYR A 335 -15.11 -3.39 -7.11
CA TYR A 335 -16.18 -4.19 -7.71
C TYR A 335 -16.99 -4.78 -6.58
N VAL A 336 -18.30 -4.57 -6.62
CA VAL A 336 -19.24 -4.95 -5.58
C VAL A 336 -20.39 -5.70 -6.24
N ASP A 337 -20.74 -6.88 -5.71
CA ASP A 337 -21.92 -7.62 -6.14
C ASP A 337 -23.10 -7.29 -5.24
N THR A 338 -24.08 -6.59 -5.80
CA THR A 338 -25.31 -6.17 -5.11
C THR A 338 -26.50 -7.08 -5.37
N SER A 339 -26.31 -8.22 -6.03
CA SER A 339 -27.41 -9.16 -6.36
C SER A 339 -28.06 -9.78 -5.13
N THR A 340 -27.34 -9.87 -4.02
CA THR A 340 -27.83 -10.40 -2.74
C THR A 340 -28.09 -9.33 -1.68
N THR A 341 -27.98 -8.05 -2.05
CA THR A 341 -28.28 -6.93 -1.15
C THR A 341 -29.77 -6.89 -0.82
N THR A 342 -30.09 -6.92 0.48
CA THR A 342 -31.48 -6.92 0.97
C THR A 342 -31.84 -5.74 1.86
N GLN A 343 -30.84 -5.02 2.38
CA GLN A 343 -31.07 -3.93 3.32
C GLN A 343 -30.16 -2.73 3.06
N THR A 344 -30.62 -1.55 3.46
CA THR A 344 -29.79 -0.35 3.57
C THR A 344 -28.79 -0.49 4.71
N GLY A 345 -27.74 0.32 4.69
CA GLY A 345 -26.76 0.35 5.75
C GLY A 345 -25.41 0.87 5.28
N SER A 346 -24.47 0.91 6.22
CA SER A 346 -23.07 1.23 5.94
C SER A 346 -22.22 0.02 6.30
N GLU A 347 -21.28 -0.29 5.42
CA GLU A 347 -20.30 -1.34 5.61
C GLU A 347 -18.92 -0.88 5.15
N THR A 348 -17.89 -1.57 5.58
CA THR A 348 -16.51 -1.22 5.24
C THR A 348 -16.01 -2.17 4.18
N ILE A 349 -15.47 -1.63 3.09
CA ILE A 349 -14.65 -2.37 2.14
C ILE A 349 -13.19 -2.10 2.49
N ASP A 350 -12.51 -3.16 2.86
CA ASP A 350 -11.10 -3.14 3.17
C ASP A 350 -10.30 -3.73 2.02
N ALA A 351 -9.32 -2.99 1.51
CA ALA A 351 -8.39 -3.48 0.53
C ALA A 351 -7.03 -3.67 1.20
N ALA A 352 -6.89 -4.74 1.96
CA ALA A 352 -5.65 -5.13 2.62
C ALA A 352 -4.59 -5.52 1.58
N GLY A 353 -3.82 -4.55 1.14
CA GLY A 353 -2.62 -4.64 0.32
C GLY A 353 -1.85 -3.36 0.58
N GLY A 354 -0.52 -3.37 0.49
CA GLY A 354 0.28 -2.28 1.05
C GLY A 354 -0.06 -0.91 0.48
N THR A 355 -0.85 -0.11 1.20
CA THR A 355 -1.02 1.31 0.89
C THR A 355 0.33 1.97 0.99
N ASP A 356 0.78 2.58 -0.11
CA ASP A 356 2.05 3.30 -0.11
C ASP A 356 2.01 4.40 0.96
N LEU A 357 3.11 4.59 1.67
CA LEU A 357 3.21 5.57 2.75
C LEU A 357 2.84 7.00 2.29
N LEU A 358 3.22 7.41 1.08
CA LEU A 358 2.92 8.75 0.60
C LEU A 358 1.42 8.91 0.31
N THR A 359 0.79 7.87 -0.25
CA THR A 359 -0.66 7.81 -0.45
C THR A 359 -1.41 7.78 0.88
N ALA A 360 -0.95 7.01 1.87
CA ALA A 360 -1.56 6.96 3.20
C ALA A 360 -1.55 8.35 3.88
N LEU A 361 -0.44 9.09 3.77
CA LEU A 361 -0.32 10.44 4.31
C LEU A 361 -1.17 11.46 3.55
N GLU A 362 -1.29 11.31 2.23
CA GLU A 362 -2.17 12.14 1.42
C GLU A 362 -3.64 11.95 1.80
N LEU A 363 -4.08 10.70 1.91
CA LEU A 363 -5.45 10.39 2.32
C LEU A 363 -5.72 10.84 3.75
N LEU A 364 -4.74 10.71 4.66
CA LEU A 364 -4.85 11.26 6.01
C LEU A 364 -5.01 12.79 5.99
N GLU A 365 -4.24 13.51 5.17
CA GLU A 365 -4.39 14.96 5.00
C GLU A 365 -5.81 15.32 4.53
N GLN A 366 -6.33 14.61 3.52
CA GLN A 366 -7.67 14.82 2.98
C GLN A 366 -8.76 14.50 4.02
N ASP A 367 -8.64 13.38 4.73
CA ASP A 367 -9.61 12.95 5.76
C ASP A 367 -9.61 13.91 6.96
N ILE A 368 -8.45 14.46 7.34
CA ILE A 368 -8.36 15.52 8.34
C ILE A 368 -9.15 16.75 7.88
N LEU A 369 -8.99 17.19 6.64
CA LEU A 369 -9.65 18.37 6.08
C LEU A 369 -11.14 18.15 5.73
N SER A 370 -11.60 16.90 5.71
CA SER A 370 -12.99 16.56 5.37
C SER A 370 -13.99 17.25 6.31
N GLN A 371 -15.05 17.83 5.72
CA GLN A 371 -16.12 18.54 6.43
C GLN A 371 -17.43 17.72 6.51
N GLY A 372 -17.35 16.41 6.25
CA GLY A 372 -18.50 15.49 6.24
C GLY A 372 -19.04 15.14 7.63
N ASP A 373 -19.88 14.11 7.69
CA ASP A 373 -20.44 13.58 8.94
C ASP A 373 -19.31 13.23 9.95
N PRO A 374 -19.34 13.78 11.19
CA PRO A 374 -18.36 13.46 12.22
C PRO A 374 -18.15 11.96 12.49
N ALA A 375 -19.21 11.15 12.40
CA ALA A 375 -19.10 9.71 12.63
C ALA A 375 -18.26 9.03 11.53
N GLN A 376 -18.56 9.36 10.28
CA GLN A 376 -17.82 8.86 9.11
C GLN A 376 -16.38 9.37 9.11
N ARG A 377 -16.14 10.62 9.50
CA ARG A 377 -14.78 11.17 9.63
C ARG A 377 -13.96 10.41 10.69
N HIS A 378 -14.55 10.10 11.84
CA HIS A 378 -13.86 9.35 12.88
C HIS A 378 -13.48 7.94 12.42
N GLU A 379 -14.38 7.25 11.72
CA GLU A 379 -14.11 5.93 11.14
C GLU A 379 -12.98 5.98 10.10
N ARG A 380 -12.99 6.96 9.19
CA ARG A 380 -11.90 7.16 8.22
C ARG A 380 -10.55 7.40 8.90
N LEU A 381 -10.49 8.28 9.88
CA LEU A 381 -9.25 8.56 10.61
C LEU A 381 -8.75 7.36 11.41
N ALA A 382 -9.66 6.50 11.92
CA ALA A 382 -9.28 5.24 12.56
C ALA A 382 -8.65 4.28 11.54
N HIS A 383 -9.21 4.19 10.33
CA HIS A 383 -8.63 3.39 9.26
C HIS A 383 -7.25 3.91 8.81
N ARG A 384 -7.07 5.23 8.70
CA ARG A 384 -5.74 5.80 8.39
C ARG A 384 -4.70 5.51 9.47
N LEU A 385 -5.14 5.46 10.73
CA LEU A 385 -4.24 5.09 11.81
C LEU A 385 -3.80 3.63 11.69
N ASP A 386 -4.70 2.72 11.31
CA ASP A 386 -4.37 1.31 11.04
C ASP A 386 -3.36 1.20 9.88
N ASP A 387 -3.59 1.90 8.77
CA ASP A 387 -2.67 1.94 7.62
C ASP A 387 -1.25 2.38 8.06
N LEU A 388 -1.17 3.45 8.86
CA LEU A 388 0.11 3.96 9.38
C LEU A 388 0.77 3.02 10.39
N ASN A 389 0.00 2.22 11.13
CA ASN A 389 0.54 1.19 12.02
C ASN A 389 1.22 0.09 11.21
N GLU A 390 0.56 -0.42 10.17
CA GLU A 390 1.11 -1.44 9.27
C GLU A 390 2.39 -0.94 8.58
N LEU A 391 2.37 0.30 8.08
CA LEU A 391 3.53 0.93 7.45
C LEU A 391 4.69 1.13 8.43
N ASN A 392 4.42 1.51 9.67
CA ASN A 392 5.45 1.60 10.70
C ASN A 392 6.08 0.24 10.98
N ASP A 393 5.28 -0.82 11.08
CA ASP A 393 5.77 -2.18 11.30
C ASP A 393 6.62 -2.68 10.13
N HIS A 394 6.20 -2.37 8.89
CA HIS A 394 7.00 -2.64 7.69
C HIS A 394 8.37 -1.94 7.74
N LEU A 395 8.41 -0.64 8.06
CA LEU A 395 9.67 0.09 8.20
C LEU A 395 10.58 -0.49 9.29
N LEU A 396 10.02 -0.94 10.42
CA LEU A 396 10.77 -1.61 11.47
C LEU A 396 11.37 -2.93 11.00
N VAL A 397 10.63 -3.71 10.19
CA VAL A 397 11.16 -4.94 9.56
C VAL A 397 12.31 -4.60 8.61
N GLN A 398 12.18 -3.55 7.79
CA GLN A 398 13.25 -3.11 6.89
C GLN A 398 14.50 -2.66 7.65
N LEU A 399 14.33 -1.91 8.76
CA LEU A 399 15.43 -1.54 9.65
C LEU A 399 16.13 -2.77 10.26
N GLY A 400 15.34 -3.77 10.67
CA GLY A 400 15.86 -5.04 11.16
C GLY A 400 16.72 -5.75 10.12
N ARG A 401 16.24 -5.84 8.87
CA ARG A 401 17.00 -6.43 7.74
C ARG A 401 18.29 -5.67 7.46
N GLN A 402 18.26 -4.34 7.45
CA GLN A 402 19.46 -3.50 7.24
C GLN A 402 20.48 -3.66 8.37
N SER A 403 20.02 -3.77 9.62
CA SER A 403 20.89 -3.98 10.78
C SER A 403 21.65 -5.32 10.69
N VAL A 404 20.96 -6.38 10.26
CA VAL A 404 21.60 -7.69 10.01
C VAL A 404 22.61 -7.61 8.86
N GLY A 405 22.28 -6.89 7.78
CA GLY A 405 23.21 -6.67 6.67
C GLY A 405 24.47 -5.90 7.07
N LEU A 406 24.33 -4.88 7.93
CA LEU A 406 25.47 -4.14 8.48
C LEU A 406 26.37 -5.01 9.36
N GLN A 407 25.80 -5.87 10.19
CA GLN A 407 26.58 -6.81 11.01
C GLN A 407 27.38 -7.83 10.20
N GLN A 408 26.96 -8.15 8.97
CA GLN A 408 27.70 -9.05 8.07
C GLN A 408 28.86 -8.34 7.35
N LEU A 409 28.89 -7.00 7.37
CA LEU A 409 29.94 -6.19 6.76
C LEU A 409 31.06 -5.81 7.76
N GLU A 410 30.79 -5.91 9.06
CA GLU A 410 31.78 -5.78 10.16
C GLU A 410 32.55 -7.08 10.38
#